data_AF-A0A834LW61-F1
#
_entry.id   AF-A0A834LW61-F1
#
_cell.length_a   1.000
_cell.length_b   1.000
_cell.length_c   1.000
_cell.angle_alpha   90.00
_cell.angle_beta   90.00
_cell.angle_gamma   90.00
#
_symmetry.space_group_name_H-M   'P 1'
#
loop_
_entity.id
_entity.type
_entity.pdbx_description
1 polymer ?
#
loop_
_entity_poly.entity_id
_entity_poly.type
_entity_poly.pdbx_seq_one_letter_code
_entity_poly.pdbx_strand_id
1 'polypeptide(L)'
;MKKTVDGHDANMLYEHFETEKVKNDDFTYTIEEDDEGRMTNCFWADATARKSYQYFGDVVVFDTTYKTNRYSMIFAPIVGVNHHRQTTLFGCAFLCDESTETFEWLFKEWLKAMPAGPPKMIITDQDLAMMKAIAIALPNTHHRYCMWHITNKFSEKISALSYKEYYEELKNCIWNSETPEHSRLDG
;
A
#
# COMPACT_ATOMS: atom_id res chain seq x y z
N MET A 1 -7.54 -21.64 13.87
CA MET A 1 -7.57 -22.51 12.68
C MET A 1 -7.71 -21.60 11.46
N LYS A 2 -6.65 -21.43 10.66
CA LYS A 2 -6.70 -20.62 9.42
C LYS A 2 -7.64 -21.36 8.45
N LYS A 3 -8.70 -20.72 7.95
CA LYS A 3 -9.52 -21.30 6.87
C LYS A 3 -8.86 -20.92 5.55
N THR A 4 -8.49 -21.92 4.77
CA THR A 4 -8.04 -21.76 3.38
C THR A 4 -9.14 -21.07 2.57
N VAL A 5 -8.75 -20.30 1.55
CA VAL A 5 -9.70 -19.83 0.54
C VAL A 5 -10.35 -21.07 -0.05
N ASP A 6 -11.68 -21.17 0.08
CA ASP A 6 -12.43 -22.24 -0.57
C ASP A 6 -12.30 -21.99 -2.08
N GLY A 7 -11.98 -23.01 -2.87
CA GLY A 7 -11.72 -22.84 -4.30
C GLY A 7 -12.87 -22.13 -5.02
N HIS A 8 -14.09 -22.28 -4.52
CA HIS A 8 -15.27 -21.57 -5.00
C HIS A 8 -15.18 -20.05 -4.90
N ASP A 9 -14.63 -19.50 -3.81
CA ASP A 9 -14.62 -18.04 -3.61
C ASP A 9 -13.51 -17.36 -4.43
N ALA A 10 -12.34 -18.00 -4.54
CA ALA A 10 -11.28 -17.55 -5.46
C ALA A 10 -11.77 -17.59 -6.92
N ASN A 11 -12.45 -18.68 -7.32
CA ASN A 11 -13.02 -18.80 -8.65
C ASN A 11 -14.08 -17.73 -8.93
N MET A 12 -14.96 -17.43 -7.97
CA MET A 12 -15.95 -16.34 -8.13
C MET A 12 -15.27 -14.98 -8.30
N LEU A 13 -14.19 -14.72 -7.57
CA LEU A 13 -13.41 -13.48 -7.72
C LEU A 13 -12.77 -13.41 -9.11
N TYR A 14 -12.18 -14.52 -9.58
CA TYR A 14 -11.60 -14.62 -10.91
C TYR A 14 -12.65 -14.40 -12.01
N GLU A 15 -13.79 -15.08 -11.95
CA GLU A 15 -14.91 -14.90 -12.90
C GLU A 15 -15.44 -13.47 -12.90
N HIS A 16 -15.49 -12.83 -11.73
CA HIS A 16 -15.86 -11.43 -11.62
C HIS A 16 -14.84 -10.53 -12.33
N PHE A 17 -13.54 -10.73 -12.14
CA PHE A 17 -12.51 -9.95 -12.80
C PHE A 17 -12.45 -10.16 -14.31
N GLU A 18 -12.64 -11.38 -14.79
CA GLU A 18 -12.79 -11.66 -16.22
C GLU A 18 -14.00 -10.90 -16.80
N THR A 19 -15.11 -10.89 -16.06
CA THR A 19 -16.31 -10.14 -16.45
C THR A 19 -16.05 -8.63 -16.50
N GLU A 20 -15.36 -8.06 -15.50
CA GLU A 20 -15.01 -6.63 -15.48
C GLU A 20 -14.00 -6.28 -16.59
N LYS A 21 -13.07 -7.20 -16.90
CA LYS A 21 -12.12 -7.04 -18.00
C LYS A 21 -12.81 -7.01 -19.36
N VAL A 22 -13.80 -7.87 -19.60
CA VAL A 22 -14.61 -7.87 -20.83
C VAL A 22 -15.45 -6.60 -20.96
N LYS A 23 -15.97 -6.06 -19.85
CA LYS A 23 -16.73 -4.81 -19.86
C LYS A 23 -15.84 -3.59 -20.13
N ASN A 24 -14.59 -3.64 -19.67
CA ASN A 24 -13.67 -2.53 -19.75
C ASN A 24 -12.23 -3.01 -19.90
N ASP A 25 -11.67 -2.84 -21.09
CA ASP A 25 -10.29 -3.21 -21.41
C ASP A 25 -9.26 -2.50 -20.51
N ASP A 26 -9.63 -1.37 -19.88
CA ASP A 26 -8.77 -0.68 -18.93
C ASP A 26 -8.82 -1.25 -17.50
N PHE A 27 -9.73 -2.17 -17.18
CA PHE A 27 -9.64 -2.94 -15.96
C PHE A 27 -8.39 -3.85 -16.02
N THR A 28 -7.66 -4.00 -14.93
CA THR A 28 -6.49 -4.88 -14.87
C THR A 28 -6.44 -5.59 -13.53
N TYR A 29 -5.97 -6.82 -13.56
CA TYR A 29 -5.75 -7.61 -12.36
C TYR A 29 -4.64 -8.62 -12.61
N THR A 30 -4.08 -9.15 -11.54
CA THR A 30 -3.09 -10.21 -11.55
C THR A 30 -3.29 -11.06 -10.31
N ILE A 31 -3.30 -12.38 -10.50
CA ILE A 31 -3.45 -13.37 -9.43
C ILE A 31 -2.21 -14.25 -9.44
N GLU A 32 -1.65 -14.46 -8.26
CA GLU A 32 -0.61 -15.44 -7.99
C GLU A 32 -1.22 -16.62 -7.22
N GLU A 33 -0.80 -17.82 -7.60
CA GLU A 33 -1.25 -19.07 -7.00
C GLU A 33 -0.04 -19.86 -6.47
N ASP A 34 -0.25 -20.66 -5.44
CA ASP A 34 0.74 -21.61 -4.97
C ASP A 34 0.74 -22.92 -5.80
N ASP A 35 1.64 -23.84 -5.47
CA ASP A 35 1.77 -25.13 -6.15
C ASP A 35 0.50 -26.01 -6.06
N GLU A 36 -0.42 -25.69 -5.15
CA GLU A 36 -1.71 -26.38 -4.97
C GLU A 36 -2.86 -25.65 -5.72
N GLY A 37 -2.56 -24.59 -6.48
CA GLY A 37 -3.54 -23.80 -7.21
C GLY A 37 -4.39 -22.89 -6.32
N ARG A 38 -3.91 -22.55 -5.12
CA ARG A 38 -4.61 -21.64 -4.21
C ARG A 38 -4.09 -20.23 -4.42
N MET A 39 -5.01 -19.27 -4.59
CA MET A 39 -4.68 -17.85 -4.65
C MET A 39 -3.90 -17.41 -3.40
N THR A 40 -2.67 -16.94 -3.61
CA THR A 40 -1.81 -16.36 -2.58
C THR A 40 -1.94 -14.84 -2.57
N ASN A 41 -1.78 -14.23 -3.74
CA ASN A 41 -1.78 -12.79 -3.90
C ASN A 41 -2.69 -12.40 -5.06
N CYS A 42 -3.34 -11.25 -4.93
CA CYS A 42 -4.22 -10.73 -5.96
C CYS A 42 -4.13 -9.21 -5.96
N PHE A 43 -3.89 -8.62 -7.12
CA PHE A 43 -3.92 -7.18 -7.34
C PHE A 43 -4.97 -6.85 -8.40
N TRP A 44 -5.68 -5.74 -8.24
CA TRP A 44 -6.55 -5.20 -9.28
C TRP A 44 -6.63 -3.67 -9.25
N ALA A 45 -6.88 -3.09 -10.42
CA ALA A 45 -7.18 -1.68 -10.60
C ALA A 45 -8.20 -1.49 -11.73
N ASP A 46 -9.26 -0.74 -11.46
CA ASP A 46 -10.22 -0.35 -12.49
C ASP A 46 -9.70 0.82 -13.34
N ALA A 47 -10.41 1.13 -14.42
CA ALA A 47 -10.06 2.23 -15.31
C ALA A 47 -10.04 3.60 -14.61
N THR A 48 -10.90 3.80 -13.61
CA THR A 48 -10.98 5.05 -12.84
C THR A 48 -9.75 5.21 -11.97
N ALA A 49 -9.30 4.15 -11.32
CA ALA A 49 -8.13 4.11 -10.46
C ALA A 49 -6.86 4.38 -11.26
N ARG A 50 -6.69 3.72 -12.42
CA ARG A 50 -5.57 3.93 -13.34
C ARG A 50 -5.55 5.35 -13.90
N LYS A 51 -6.71 5.87 -14.31
CA LYS A 51 -6.85 7.26 -14.79
C LYS A 51 -6.56 8.25 -13.67
N SER A 52 -7.01 7.99 -12.45
CA SER A 52 -6.74 8.84 -11.30
C SER A 52 -5.24 8.88 -10.98
N TYR A 53 -4.56 7.75 -11.06
CA TYR A 53 -3.12 7.69 -10.88
C TYR A 53 -2.37 8.54 -11.92
N GLN A 54 -2.86 8.60 -13.16
CA GLN A 54 -2.27 9.44 -14.20
C GLN A 54 -2.19 10.93 -13.81
N TYR A 55 -3.16 11.44 -13.05
CA TYR A 55 -3.21 12.85 -12.63
C TYR A 55 -2.69 13.09 -11.22
N PHE A 56 -2.83 12.10 -10.33
CA PHE A 56 -2.63 12.27 -8.89
C PHE A 56 -1.59 11.32 -8.29
N GLY A 57 -0.90 10.53 -9.12
CA GLY A 57 0.03 9.48 -8.70
C GLY A 57 1.40 9.95 -8.22
N ASP A 58 1.65 11.26 -8.13
CA ASP A 58 2.93 11.81 -7.66
C ASP A 58 3.25 11.38 -6.22
N VAL A 59 2.23 11.31 -5.36
CA VAL A 59 2.34 10.89 -3.97
C VAL A 59 1.35 9.76 -3.71
N VAL A 60 1.88 8.62 -3.26
CA VAL A 60 1.10 7.43 -2.93
C VAL A 60 1.21 7.15 -1.43
N VAL A 61 0.10 6.74 -0.85
CA VAL A 61 0.01 6.21 0.50
C VAL A 61 -0.38 4.74 0.39
N PHE A 62 0.36 3.89 1.09
CA PHE A 62 0.11 2.46 1.12
C PHE A 62 0.14 1.99 2.57
N ASP A 63 -0.86 1.21 2.94
CA ASP A 63 -1.01 0.63 4.27
C ASP A 63 -1.71 -0.71 4.17
N THR A 64 -1.32 -1.67 5.01
CA THR A 64 -1.94 -2.99 5.07
C THR A 64 -2.96 -3.04 6.21
N THR A 65 -4.14 -3.56 5.92
CA THR A 65 -5.14 -3.85 6.96
C THR A 65 -5.17 -5.35 7.23
N TYR A 66 -4.79 -5.73 8.45
CA TYR A 66 -4.67 -7.12 8.84
C TYR A 66 -6.02 -7.76 9.18
N LYS A 67 -6.21 -9.04 8.78
CA LYS A 67 -7.30 -9.92 9.23
C LYS A 67 -8.73 -9.40 9.00
N THR A 68 -8.97 -8.68 7.91
CA THR A 68 -10.31 -8.14 7.61
C THR A 68 -11.25 -9.19 7.00
N ASN A 69 -10.75 -10.35 6.55
CA ASN A 69 -11.57 -11.38 5.90
C ASN A 69 -11.44 -12.79 6.53
N ARG A 70 -12.40 -13.68 6.20
CA ARG A 70 -12.49 -15.06 6.74
C ARG A 70 -11.30 -15.95 6.40
N TYR A 71 -10.45 -15.54 5.46
CA TYR A 71 -9.26 -16.27 5.01
C TYR A 71 -7.97 -15.74 5.62
N SER A 72 -8.07 -14.72 6.47
CA SER A 72 -6.90 -14.05 7.05
C SER A 72 -5.96 -13.44 6.01
N MET A 73 -6.44 -13.16 4.80
CA MET A 73 -5.66 -12.37 3.85
C MET A 73 -5.67 -10.90 4.27
N ILE A 74 -4.64 -10.20 3.81
CA ILE A 74 -4.40 -8.81 4.11
C ILE A 74 -4.99 -7.98 2.99
N PHE A 75 -5.82 -7.00 3.34
CA PHE A 75 -6.33 -6.06 2.35
C PHE A 75 -5.42 -4.84 2.30
N ALA A 76 -4.92 -4.52 1.11
CA ALA A 76 -3.89 -3.53 0.90
C ALA A 76 -4.33 -2.52 -0.18
N PRO A 77 -5.07 -1.45 0.19
CA PRO A 77 -5.44 -0.39 -0.73
C PRO A 77 -4.23 0.50 -1.05
N ILE A 78 -4.09 0.87 -2.33
CA ILE A 78 -3.10 1.84 -2.79
C ILE A 78 -3.83 3.13 -3.10
N VAL A 79 -3.53 4.20 -2.37
CA VAL A 79 -4.30 5.45 -2.43
C VAL A 79 -3.40 6.66 -2.61
N GLY A 80 -3.98 7.78 -3.03
CA GLY A 80 -3.37 9.10 -3.02
C GLY A 80 -4.40 10.17 -2.70
N VAL A 81 -4.10 11.41 -3.08
CA VAL A 81 -4.97 12.57 -2.83
C VAL A 81 -5.19 13.36 -4.11
N ASN A 82 -6.44 13.73 -4.38
CA ASN A 82 -6.77 14.61 -5.51
C ASN A 82 -6.63 16.09 -5.13
N HIS A 83 -6.89 17.00 -6.08
CA HIS A 83 -6.83 18.45 -5.87
C HIS A 83 -7.82 18.98 -4.81
N HIS A 84 -8.87 18.21 -4.48
CA HIS A 84 -9.81 18.53 -3.42
C HIS A 84 -9.42 17.95 -2.07
N ARG A 85 -8.20 17.40 -1.95
CA ARG A 85 -7.68 16.73 -0.74
C ARG A 85 -8.50 15.51 -0.33
N GLN A 86 -9.16 14.87 -1.29
CA GLN A 86 -9.93 13.66 -1.06
C GLN A 86 -9.07 12.43 -1.37
N THR A 87 -9.22 11.40 -0.54
CA THR A 87 -8.61 10.09 -0.79
C THR A 87 -9.07 9.57 -2.14
N THR A 88 -8.11 9.15 -2.96
CA THR A 88 -8.35 8.62 -4.30
C THR A 88 -7.69 7.25 -4.42
N LEU A 89 -8.44 6.26 -4.90
CA LEU A 89 -7.96 4.89 -5.03
C LEU A 89 -7.18 4.73 -6.34
N PHE A 90 -6.01 4.07 -6.28
CA PHE A 90 -5.19 3.72 -7.44
C PHE A 90 -5.12 2.23 -7.71
N GLY A 91 -5.55 1.41 -6.75
CA GLY A 91 -5.66 -0.03 -6.89
C GLY A 91 -5.83 -0.67 -5.53
N CYS A 92 -6.08 -1.97 -5.52
CA CYS A 92 -6.24 -2.76 -4.32
C CYS A 92 -5.52 -4.09 -4.47
N ALA A 93 -5.16 -4.69 -3.34
CA ALA A 93 -4.67 -6.05 -3.31
C ALA A 93 -5.17 -6.86 -2.11
N PHE A 94 -5.21 -8.17 -2.31
CA PHE A 94 -5.24 -9.17 -1.26
C PHE A 94 -3.89 -9.88 -1.23
N LEU A 95 -3.27 -9.95 -0.05
CA LEU A 95 -1.96 -10.55 0.15
C LEU A 95 -2.02 -11.70 1.15
N CYS A 96 -1.21 -12.74 0.94
CA CYS A 96 -1.13 -13.88 1.86
C CYS A 96 -0.35 -13.58 3.14
N ASP A 97 0.63 -12.67 3.07
CA ASP A 97 1.48 -12.25 4.18
C ASP A 97 2.09 -10.85 3.97
N GLU A 98 2.89 -10.41 4.95
CA GLU A 98 3.62 -9.13 4.95
C GLU A 98 5.13 -9.38 4.71
N SER A 99 5.47 -10.32 3.82
CA SER A 99 6.86 -10.59 3.45
C SER A 99 7.38 -9.56 2.45
N THR A 100 8.72 -9.49 2.31
CA THR A 100 9.35 -8.57 1.35
C THR A 100 8.99 -8.96 -0.08
N GLU A 101 8.96 -10.26 -0.32
CA GLU A 101 8.66 -10.88 -1.60
C GLU A 101 7.23 -10.57 -2.05
N THR A 102 6.26 -10.70 -1.14
CA THR A 102 4.85 -10.38 -1.40
C THR A 102 4.64 -8.90 -1.70
N PHE A 103 5.29 -7.99 -0.95
CA PHE A 103 5.21 -6.56 -1.24
C PHE A 103 5.94 -6.18 -2.53
N GLU A 104 7.09 -6.80 -2.82
CA GLU A 104 7.82 -6.57 -4.06
C GLU A 104 6.99 -6.98 -5.27
N TRP A 105 6.35 -8.15 -5.21
CA TRP A 105 5.39 -8.61 -6.20
C TRP A 105 4.28 -7.58 -6.40
N LEU A 106 3.65 -7.12 -5.31
CA LEU A 106 2.56 -6.15 -5.38
C LEU A 106 3.00 -4.86 -6.06
N PHE A 107 4.12 -4.27 -5.63
CA PHE A 107 4.58 -2.99 -6.20
C PHE A 107 4.96 -3.13 -7.67
N LYS A 108 5.51 -4.28 -8.08
CA LYS A 108 5.81 -4.56 -9.49
C LYS A 108 4.55 -4.71 -10.33
N GLU A 109 3.57 -5.50 -9.90
CA GLU A 109 2.32 -5.68 -10.65
C GLU A 109 1.50 -4.39 -10.70
N TRP A 110 1.43 -3.67 -9.58
CA TRP A 110 0.81 -2.36 -9.54
C TRP A 110 1.48 -1.37 -10.51
N LEU A 111 2.80 -1.28 -10.51
CA LEU A 111 3.53 -0.37 -11.39
C LEU A 111 3.32 -0.71 -12.87
N LYS A 112 3.30 -2.00 -13.24
CA LYS A 112 2.99 -2.44 -14.61
C LYS A 112 1.60 -1.99 -15.07
N ALA A 113 0.63 -1.95 -14.16
CA ALA A 113 -0.74 -1.54 -14.43
C ALA A 113 -0.90 -0.01 -14.60
N MET A 114 0.00 0.79 -14.02
CA MET A 114 -0.15 2.23 -13.95
C MET A 114 0.43 2.96 -15.18
N PRO A 115 -0.32 3.90 -15.80
CA PRO A 115 0.10 4.56 -17.05
C PRO A 115 1.18 5.63 -16.88
N ALA A 116 1.46 6.11 -15.66
CA ALA A 116 2.32 7.26 -15.40
C ALA A 116 3.70 6.91 -14.81
N GLY A 117 4.11 5.64 -14.84
CA GLY A 117 5.37 5.19 -14.25
C GLY A 117 5.35 5.22 -12.72
N PRO A 118 6.52 5.22 -12.05
CA PRO A 118 6.59 5.15 -10.59
C PRO A 118 6.26 6.50 -9.94
N PRO A 119 5.72 6.49 -8.70
CA PRO A 119 5.42 7.72 -7.98
C PRO A 119 6.71 8.44 -7.57
N LYS A 120 6.65 9.75 -7.33
CA LYS A 120 7.78 10.51 -6.79
C LYS A 120 8.01 10.19 -5.32
N MET A 121 6.92 9.96 -4.58
CA MET A 121 6.96 9.65 -3.15
C MET A 121 5.96 8.56 -2.80
N ILE A 122 6.36 7.65 -1.91
CA ILE A 122 5.49 6.68 -1.27
C ILE A 122 5.55 6.84 0.24
N ILE A 123 4.39 6.84 0.88
CA ILE A 123 4.22 6.95 2.33
C ILE A 123 3.66 5.62 2.83
N THR A 124 4.40 4.95 3.71
CA THR A 124 3.95 3.68 4.32
C THR A 124 4.09 3.70 5.83
N ASP A 125 3.64 2.65 6.51
CA ASP A 125 4.03 2.42 7.89
C ASP A 125 5.54 2.13 8.02
N GLN A 126 5.98 1.93 9.26
CA GLN A 126 7.38 1.59 9.55
C GLN A 126 7.54 0.08 9.61
N ASP A 127 7.36 -0.57 8.47
CA ASP A 127 7.60 -1.99 8.26
C ASP A 127 8.88 -2.25 7.45
N LEU A 128 9.69 -3.21 7.90
CA LEU A 128 10.99 -3.51 7.28
C LEU A 128 10.84 -4.25 5.94
N ALA A 129 9.81 -5.08 5.79
CA ALA A 129 9.55 -5.79 4.56
C ALA A 129 9.08 -4.83 3.46
N MET A 130 8.16 -3.90 3.79
CA MET A 130 7.75 -2.83 2.88
C MET A 130 8.94 -1.98 2.44
N MET A 131 9.80 -1.57 3.37
CA MET A 131 10.99 -0.75 3.04
C MET A 131 11.90 -1.45 2.02
N LYS A 132 12.20 -2.73 2.24
CA LYS A 132 13.03 -3.52 1.32
C LYS A 132 12.36 -3.67 -0.05
N ALA A 133 11.06 -3.99 -0.05
CA ALA A 133 10.29 -4.14 -1.28
C ALA A 133 10.24 -2.84 -2.10
N ILE A 134 10.06 -1.68 -1.46
CA ILE A 134 10.09 -0.37 -2.10
C ILE A 134 11.47 -0.10 -2.71
N ALA A 135 12.55 -0.37 -1.97
CA ALA A 135 13.90 -0.18 -2.48
C ALA A 135 14.20 -1.03 -3.73
N ILE A 136 13.59 -2.21 -3.85
CA ILE A 136 13.75 -3.11 -5.00
C ILE A 136 12.82 -2.71 -6.16
N ALA A 137 11.52 -2.53 -5.90
CA ALA A 137 10.51 -2.32 -6.93
C ALA A 137 10.40 -0.87 -7.40
N LEU A 138 10.74 0.11 -6.54
CA LEU A 138 10.58 1.55 -6.76
C LEU A 138 11.88 2.30 -6.40
N PRO A 139 13.04 1.97 -7.00
CA PRO A 139 14.36 2.46 -6.56
C PRO A 139 14.54 3.99 -6.64
N ASN A 140 13.72 4.68 -7.45
CA ASN A 140 13.78 6.13 -7.63
C ASN A 140 12.66 6.87 -6.88
N THR A 141 11.82 6.17 -6.13
CA THR A 141 10.74 6.75 -5.35
C THR A 141 11.24 7.11 -3.95
N HIS A 142 10.91 8.31 -3.47
CA HIS A 142 11.22 8.70 -2.10
C HIS A 142 10.28 8.01 -1.11
N HIS A 143 10.84 7.20 -0.21
CA HIS A 143 10.08 6.58 0.87
C HIS A 143 9.99 7.50 2.09
N ARG A 144 8.78 7.67 2.62
CA ARG A 144 8.50 8.39 3.88
C ARG A 144 7.64 7.51 4.78
N TYR A 145 7.77 7.71 6.09
CA TYR A 145 6.87 7.06 7.05
C TYR A 145 5.60 7.86 7.26
N CYS A 146 4.49 7.15 7.43
CA CYS A 146 3.18 7.70 7.71
C CYS A 146 3.18 8.39 9.07
N MET A 147 2.74 9.65 9.07
CA MET A 147 2.81 10.46 10.27
C MET A 147 1.95 9.93 11.40
N TRP A 148 0.76 9.43 11.06
CA TRP A 148 -0.15 8.86 12.03
C TRP A 148 0.53 7.73 12.82
N HIS A 149 1.24 6.84 12.10
CA HIS A 149 2.02 5.76 12.70
C HIS A 149 3.18 6.27 13.56
N ILE A 150 3.91 7.31 13.13
CA ILE A 150 4.96 7.95 13.94
C ILE A 150 4.37 8.51 15.25
N THR A 151 3.28 9.27 15.16
CA THR A 151 2.67 9.93 16.33
C THR A 151 2.07 8.94 17.31
N ASN A 152 1.51 7.82 16.82
CA ASN A 152 1.00 6.75 17.68
C ASN A 152 2.13 5.99 18.39
N LYS A 153 3.18 5.59 17.67
CA LYS A 153 4.33 4.94 18.31
C LYS A 153 5.02 5.85 19.34
N PHE A 154 5.05 7.15 19.09
CA PHE A 154 5.59 8.11 20.05
C PHE A 154 4.75 8.18 21.32
N SER A 155 3.42 8.21 21.22
CA SER A 155 2.53 8.27 22.38
C SER A 155 2.58 7.01 23.25
N GLU A 156 2.85 5.84 22.66
CA GLU A 156 3.02 4.58 23.39
C GLU A 156 4.32 4.49 24.19
N LYS A 157 5.38 5.17 23.73
CA LYS A 157 6.74 5.05 24.30
C LYS A 157 7.04 6.04 25.41
N ILE A 158 6.20 7.05 25.64
CA ILE A 158 6.43 8.10 26.63
C ILE A 158 5.24 8.29 27.55
N SER A 159 5.48 8.83 28.75
CA SER A 159 4.41 9.10 29.70
C SER A 159 3.42 10.13 29.15
N ALA A 160 2.15 10.07 29.56
CA ALA A 160 1.12 11.01 29.10
C ALA A 160 1.44 12.49 29.40
N LEU A 161 2.19 12.75 30.49
CA LEU A 161 2.69 14.08 30.83
C LEU A 161 3.75 14.55 29.83
N SER A 162 4.73 13.69 29.53
CA SER A 162 5.79 13.97 28.55
C SER A 162 5.24 14.10 27.13
N TYR A 163 4.25 13.29 26.74
CA TYR A 163 3.60 13.42 25.44
C TYR A 163 3.00 14.82 25.25
N LYS A 164 2.28 15.31 26.26
CA LYS A 164 1.67 16.65 26.20
C LYS A 164 2.71 17.78 26.11
N GLU A 165 3.87 17.61 26.73
CA GLU A 165 4.97 18.57 26.69
C GLU A 165 5.67 18.60 25.32
N TYR A 166 6.00 17.43 24.77
CA TYR A 166 6.80 17.32 23.53
C TYR A 166 5.96 17.25 22.23
N TYR A 167 4.64 17.13 22.31
CA TYR A 167 3.79 16.97 21.12
C TYR A 167 3.90 18.14 20.15
N GLU A 168 3.91 19.39 20.64
CA GLU A 168 4.03 20.57 19.77
C GLU A 168 5.42 20.67 19.13
N GLU A 169 6.48 20.31 19.85
CA GLU A 169 7.83 20.23 19.28
C GLU A 169 7.94 19.15 18.21
N LEU A 170 7.41 17.95 18.49
CA LEU A 170 7.36 16.85 17.54
C LEU A 170 6.58 17.25 16.29
N LYS A 171 5.41 17.87 16.45
CA LYS A 171 4.56 18.38 15.36
C LYS A 171 5.27 19.45 14.52
N ASN A 172 6.04 20.34 15.15
CA ASN A 172 6.85 21.34 14.45
C ASN A 172 8.00 20.69 13.65
N CYS A 173 8.71 19.72 14.22
CA CYS A 173 9.76 18.98 13.51
C CYS A 173 9.21 18.23 12.28
N ILE A 174 8.01 17.68 12.43
CA ILE A 174 7.31 16.91 11.42
C ILE A 174 6.77 17.78 10.27
N TRP A 175 6.11 18.90 10.59
CA TRP A 175 5.34 19.68 9.60
C TRP A 175 5.99 20.97 9.14
N ASN A 176 6.98 21.47 9.88
CA ASN A 176 7.62 22.76 9.61
C ASN A 176 9.14 22.63 9.36
N SER A 177 9.67 21.42 9.13
CA SER A 177 11.07 21.25 8.73
C SER A 177 11.25 21.53 7.23
N GLU A 178 11.89 22.65 6.92
CA GLU A 178 12.18 23.08 5.54
C GLU A 178 13.43 22.40 4.94
N THR A 179 14.10 21.52 5.68
CA THR A 179 15.36 20.88 5.26
C THR A 179 15.15 19.46 4.73
N PRO A 180 15.55 19.16 3.48
CA PRO A 180 15.46 17.81 2.89
C PRO A 180 16.31 16.73 3.57
N GLU A 181 17.26 17.13 4.41
CA GLU A 181 18.24 16.23 5.02
C GLU A 181 17.79 15.77 6.41
N HIS A 182 17.29 14.53 6.48
CA HIS A 182 17.38 13.55 7.59
C HIS A 182 16.16 12.64 7.65
N SER A 183 16.11 11.66 6.75
CA SER A 183 15.54 10.34 7.06
C SER A 183 16.32 9.23 6.37
N ARG A 184 17.65 9.38 6.29
CA ARG A 184 18.55 8.22 6.27
C ARG A 184 18.66 7.73 7.71
N LEU A 185 17.76 6.84 8.09
CA LEU A 185 18.08 5.90 9.16
C LEU A 185 18.88 4.80 8.46
N ASP A 186 20.20 5.02 8.38
CA ASP A 186 21.13 3.96 8.05
C ASP A 186 21.10 2.98 9.25
N GLY A 187 20.74 1.72 8.98
CA GLY A 187 20.67 0.63 9.97
C GLY A 187 19.67 -0.44 9.59
#